data_AF-A0A3B9ET57-F1
#
_entry.id   AF-A0A3B9ET57-F1
#
_cell.length_a   1.000
_cell.length_b   1.000
_cell.length_c   1.000
_cell.angle_alpha   90.00
_cell.angle_beta   90.00
_cell.angle_gamma   90.00
#
_symmetry.space_group_name_H-M   'P 1'
#
loop_
_entity.id
_entity.type
_entity.pdbx_description
1 polymer ?
#
loop_
_entity_poly.entity_id
_entity_poly.type
_entity_poly.pdbx_seq_one_letter_code
_entity_poly.pdbx_strand_id
1 'polypeptide(L)'
;MSDKFRLITRSDFDGLVCAVLLKELDMIDDIKFVHPKDMQDGTILVSERDISTNLPYVPGIHLAFDHHLSETLRMEDKPDNHIINPDAPSAARVVYEYYGGKEGFPNVADDMMEAVDKGDAAQFNKDEVLDPQGWDLMNFLMDARTGLGRFREFRVSNYQLMMDLIDYCRGHSIAEILELADVKERVELYNEHREKQ
;
A
#
# COMPACT_ATOMS: atom_id res chain seq x y z
N MET A 1 -17.98 2.46 21.98
CA MET A 1 -17.33 1.90 20.78
C MET A 1 -16.19 2.87 20.50
N SER A 2 -14.96 2.40 20.33
CA SER A 2 -13.89 3.29 19.86
C SER A 2 -14.27 3.73 18.45
N ASP A 3 -14.19 5.02 18.16
CA ASP A 3 -14.44 5.52 16.82
C ASP A 3 -13.31 5.02 15.90
N LYS A 4 -13.66 4.24 14.87
CA LYS A 4 -12.72 3.76 13.85
C LYS A 4 -12.46 4.84 12.80
N PHE A 5 -11.30 4.76 12.18
CA PHE A 5 -10.83 5.73 11.21
C PHE A 5 -11.10 5.30 9.76
N ARG A 6 -11.08 6.27 8.85
CA ARG A 6 -10.99 6.03 7.41
C ARG A 6 -9.53 6.14 6.99
N LEU A 7 -9.01 5.14 6.28
CA LEU A 7 -7.69 5.20 5.66
C LEU A 7 -7.78 5.91 4.31
N ILE A 8 -6.91 6.88 4.07
CA ILE A 8 -6.68 7.49 2.76
C ILE A 8 -5.26 7.15 2.33
N THR A 9 -5.11 6.42 1.22
CA THR A 9 -3.80 5.94 0.78
C THR A 9 -3.72 5.81 -0.74
N ARG A 10 -2.57 5.41 -1.27
CA ARG A 10 -2.37 5.14 -2.70
C ARG A 10 -2.87 3.74 -3.06
N SER A 11 -3.28 3.56 -4.32
CA SER A 11 -3.65 2.23 -4.85
C SER A 11 -2.41 1.49 -5.36
N ASP A 12 -1.46 1.22 -4.48
CA ASP A 12 -0.23 0.46 -4.76
C ASP A 12 0.07 -0.52 -3.61
N PHE A 13 1.20 -1.23 -3.71
CA PHE A 13 1.54 -2.26 -2.75
C PHE A 13 1.80 -1.70 -1.34
N ASP A 14 2.39 -0.52 -1.22
CA ASP A 14 2.60 0.13 0.07
C ASP A 14 1.26 0.53 0.72
N GLY A 15 0.33 1.09 -0.06
CA GLY A 15 -1.03 1.37 0.42
C GLY A 15 -1.80 0.11 0.83
N LEU A 16 -1.63 -1.01 0.10
CA LEU A 16 -2.19 -2.32 0.48
C LEU A 16 -1.67 -2.78 1.84
N VAL A 17 -0.36 -2.78 2.05
CA VAL A 17 0.23 -3.25 3.32
C VAL A 17 -0.12 -2.30 4.47
N CYS A 18 -0.15 -0.98 4.25
CA CYS A 18 -0.67 -0.02 5.23
C CYS A 18 -2.09 -0.37 5.70
N ALA A 19 -2.98 -0.69 4.76
CA ALA A 19 -4.34 -1.10 5.08
C ALA A 19 -4.40 -2.41 5.87
N VAL A 20 -3.57 -3.40 5.52
CA VAL A 20 -3.45 -4.67 6.26
C VAL A 20 -3.03 -4.42 7.71
N LEU A 21 -1.99 -3.60 7.93
CA LEU A 21 -1.48 -3.27 9.27
C LEU A 21 -2.56 -2.58 10.11
N LEU A 22 -3.19 -1.53 9.59
CA LEU A 22 -4.21 -0.77 10.34
C LEU A 22 -5.47 -1.59 10.61
N LYS A 23 -5.81 -2.55 9.73
CA LYS A 23 -6.93 -3.48 9.94
C LYS A 23 -6.59 -4.55 10.98
N GLU A 24 -5.33 -4.98 11.07
CA GLU A 24 -4.86 -5.91 12.10
C GLU A 24 -4.95 -5.31 13.51
N LEU A 25 -4.75 -3.99 13.63
CA LEU A 25 -4.97 -3.23 14.87
C LEU A 25 -6.43 -2.87 15.15
N ASP A 26 -7.37 -3.30 14.29
CA ASP A 26 -8.80 -2.95 14.35
C ASP A 26 -9.08 -1.43 14.32
N MET A 27 -8.20 -0.64 13.70
CA MET A 27 -8.27 0.83 13.74
C MET A 27 -9.15 1.45 12.65
N ILE A 28 -9.31 0.77 11.51
CA ILE A 28 -9.98 1.33 10.33
C ILE A 28 -11.25 0.57 9.96
N ASP A 29 -12.23 1.28 9.42
CA ASP A 29 -13.50 0.72 8.91
C ASP A 29 -13.87 1.16 7.49
N ASP A 30 -13.13 2.11 6.93
CA ASP A 30 -13.28 2.60 5.55
C ASP A 30 -11.90 2.86 4.93
N ILE A 31 -11.80 2.72 3.62
CA ILE A 31 -10.55 2.91 2.87
C ILE A 31 -10.87 3.64 1.58
N LYS A 32 -10.10 4.69 1.29
CA LYS A 32 -10.19 5.47 0.07
C LYS A 32 -8.83 5.56 -0.60
N PHE A 33 -8.73 5.00 -1.81
CA PHE A 33 -7.55 5.16 -2.64
C PHE A 33 -7.58 6.48 -3.42
N VAL A 34 -6.49 7.23 -3.37
CA VAL A 34 -6.36 8.55 -4.03
C VAL A 34 -4.99 8.71 -4.68
N HIS A 35 -4.87 9.65 -5.61
CA HIS A 35 -3.58 10.05 -6.17
C HIS A 35 -2.96 11.17 -5.31
N PRO A 36 -1.62 11.23 -5.11
CA PRO A 36 -0.96 12.31 -4.35
C PRO A 36 -1.36 13.72 -4.79
N LYS A 37 -1.57 13.90 -6.11
CA LYS A 37 -2.04 15.15 -6.68
C LYS A 37 -3.41 15.59 -6.12
N ASP A 38 -4.33 14.67 -5.88
CA ASP A 38 -5.67 15.00 -5.38
C ASP A 38 -5.61 15.54 -3.94
N MET A 39 -4.65 15.05 -3.14
CA MET A 39 -4.36 15.58 -1.82
C MET A 39 -3.76 16.99 -1.91
N GLN A 40 -2.79 17.19 -2.80
CA GLN A 40 -2.14 18.50 -3.01
C GLN A 40 -3.10 19.56 -3.55
N ASP A 41 -4.00 19.18 -4.46
CA ASP A 41 -5.00 20.07 -5.04
C ASP A 41 -6.18 20.32 -4.07
N GLY A 42 -6.24 19.62 -2.93
CA GLY A 42 -7.31 19.76 -1.93
C GLY A 42 -8.67 19.25 -2.39
N THR A 43 -8.70 18.32 -3.36
CA THR A 43 -9.94 17.76 -3.89
C THR A 43 -10.49 16.63 -3.01
N ILE A 44 -9.65 16.09 -2.13
CA ILE A 44 -10.04 15.10 -1.12
C ILE A 44 -10.49 15.82 0.15
N LEU A 45 -11.76 15.63 0.51
CA LEU A 45 -12.29 16.11 1.79
C LEU A 45 -11.77 15.23 2.93
N VAL A 46 -11.00 15.83 3.82
CA VAL A 46 -10.41 15.19 5.01
C VAL A 46 -11.02 15.70 6.31
N SER A 47 -10.85 14.95 7.39
CA SER A 47 -11.38 15.20 8.73
C SER A 47 -10.55 14.50 9.80
N GLU A 48 -10.84 14.77 11.07
CA GLU A 48 -10.19 14.14 12.22
C GLU A 48 -10.49 12.64 12.36
N ARG A 49 -11.31 12.07 11.45
CA ARG A 49 -11.52 10.62 11.31
C ARG A 49 -10.54 9.97 10.33
N ASP A 50 -9.70 10.74 9.65
CA ASP A 50 -8.85 10.21 8.60
C ASP A 50 -7.45 9.88 9.10
N ILE A 51 -6.93 8.73 8.65
CA ILE A 51 -5.51 8.40 8.69
C ILE A 51 -5.01 8.41 7.25
N SER A 52 -3.91 9.10 6.96
CA SER A 52 -3.28 9.03 5.63
C SER A 52 -1.96 8.27 5.65
N THR A 53 -1.67 7.49 4.61
CA THR A 53 -0.36 6.85 4.43
C THR A 53 0.18 7.07 3.02
N ASN A 54 1.49 7.26 2.88
CA ASN A 54 2.18 7.47 1.60
C ASN A 54 1.52 8.59 0.74
N LEU A 55 1.15 9.69 1.38
CA LEU A 55 0.48 10.82 0.73
C LEU A 55 0.96 12.15 1.32
N PRO A 56 0.98 13.22 0.51
CA PRO A 56 1.28 14.56 1.00
C PRO A 56 0.40 14.95 2.19
N TYR A 57 1.02 15.56 3.21
CA TYR A 57 0.31 15.97 4.42
C TYR A 57 -0.75 17.03 4.13
N VAL A 58 -1.92 16.90 4.77
CA VAL A 58 -3.00 17.89 4.74
C VAL A 58 -3.50 18.16 6.18
N PRO A 59 -3.64 19.43 6.60
CA PRO A 59 -4.19 19.76 7.91
C PRO A 59 -5.60 19.20 8.15
N GLY A 60 -5.87 18.79 9.39
CA GLY A 60 -7.19 18.29 9.81
C GLY A 60 -7.34 16.77 9.81
N ILE A 61 -6.33 16.02 9.35
CA ILE A 61 -6.24 14.55 9.44
C ILE A 61 -5.86 14.13 10.87
N HIS A 62 -6.31 12.95 11.31
CA HIS A 62 -5.95 12.36 12.61
C HIS A 62 -4.46 12.05 12.72
N LEU A 63 -3.94 11.22 11.82
CA LEU A 63 -2.53 10.83 11.71
C LEU A 63 -2.14 10.72 10.25
N ALA A 64 -0.93 11.19 9.92
CA ALA A 64 -0.35 11.06 8.60
C ALA A 64 0.99 10.34 8.69
N PHE A 65 1.12 9.19 8.02
CA PHE A 65 2.35 8.41 7.94
C PHE A 65 3.00 8.61 6.57
N ASP A 66 4.27 9.00 6.58
CA ASP A 66 5.04 9.21 5.35
C ASP A 66 6.53 8.90 5.57
N HIS A 67 7.26 8.79 4.47
CA HIS A 67 8.70 8.55 4.41
C HIS A 67 9.38 9.37 3.32
N HIS A 68 8.65 10.21 2.57
CA HIS A 68 9.26 11.01 1.52
C HIS A 68 10.04 12.19 2.12
N LEU A 69 11.36 12.21 1.89
CA LEU A 69 12.20 13.35 2.28
C LEU A 69 11.66 14.69 1.76
N SER A 70 11.03 14.72 0.59
CA SER A 70 10.43 15.93 0.03
C SER A 70 9.36 16.55 0.94
N GLU A 71 8.55 15.75 1.64
CA GLU A 71 7.53 16.29 2.55
C GLU A 71 8.15 16.93 3.79
N THR A 72 9.31 16.43 4.26
CA THR A 72 10.06 17.06 5.37
C THR A 72 10.57 18.47 5.04
N LEU A 73 10.77 18.77 3.75
CA LEU A 73 11.30 20.04 3.25
C LEU A 73 10.18 21.02 2.85
N ARG A 74 8.97 20.52 2.57
CA ARG A 74 7.84 21.33 2.12
C ARG A 74 7.14 22.07 3.25
N MET A 75 7.26 21.57 4.48
CA MET A 75 6.60 22.15 5.64
C MET A 75 7.60 22.92 6.51
N GLU A 76 7.31 24.18 6.80
CA GLU A 76 8.08 24.97 7.77
C GLU A 76 7.83 24.48 9.20
N ASP A 77 6.58 24.12 9.50
CA ASP A 77 6.17 23.52 10.77
C ASP A 77 6.07 21.99 10.65
N LYS A 78 6.40 21.27 11.72
CA LYS A 78 6.29 19.80 11.81
C LYS A 78 5.18 19.44 12.80
N PRO A 79 3.95 19.18 12.34
CA PRO A 79 2.85 18.80 13.21
C PRO A 79 3.12 17.47 13.92
N ASP A 80 2.70 17.35 15.18
CA ASP A 80 2.89 16.12 15.98
C ASP A 80 2.17 14.89 15.38
N ASN A 81 1.09 15.12 14.63
CA ASN A 81 0.33 14.07 13.94
C ASN A 81 0.93 13.69 12.57
N HIS A 82 2.01 14.32 12.13
CA HIS A 82 2.74 13.96 10.92
C HIS A 82 3.92 13.05 11.29
N ILE A 83 3.66 11.74 11.27
CA ILE A 83 4.62 10.69 11.58
C ILE A 83 5.45 10.40 10.33
N ILE A 84 6.60 11.04 10.22
CA ILE A 84 7.48 10.94 9.05
C ILE A 84 8.85 10.41 9.41
N ASN A 85 9.30 9.38 8.69
CA ASN A 85 10.67 8.86 8.79
C ASN A 85 11.30 8.78 7.38
N PRO A 86 12.16 9.73 6.99
CA PRO A 86 12.74 9.79 5.65
C PRO A 86 13.74 8.67 5.34
N ASP A 87 14.20 7.95 6.37
CA ASP A 87 15.11 6.80 6.21
C ASP A 87 14.34 5.48 6.07
N ALA A 88 13.02 5.49 6.25
CA ALA A 88 12.20 4.30 6.07
C ALA A 88 11.99 4.00 4.57
N PRO A 89 12.11 2.74 4.15
CA PRO A 89 11.97 2.34 2.74
C PRO A 89 10.53 2.38 2.22
N SER A 90 9.51 2.41 3.09
CA SER A 90 8.08 2.44 2.76
C SER A 90 7.28 3.15 3.85
N ALA A 91 6.07 3.64 3.55
CA ALA A 91 5.18 4.16 4.60
C ALA A 91 4.63 3.03 5.49
N ALA A 92 4.43 1.83 4.95
CA ALA A 92 4.08 0.64 5.71
C ALA A 92 5.12 0.34 6.80
N ARG A 93 6.42 0.53 6.52
CA ARG A 93 7.47 0.41 7.54
C ARG A 93 7.30 1.45 8.65
N VAL A 94 6.95 2.68 8.32
CA VAL A 94 6.70 3.73 9.32
C VAL A 94 5.51 3.37 10.21
N VAL A 95 4.41 2.89 9.63
CA VAL A 95 3.25 2.39 10.40
C VAL A 95 3.67 1.21 11.29
N TYR A 96 4.39 0.24 10.72
CA TYR A 96 4.84 -0.96 11.41
C TYR A 96 5.69 -0.63 12.64
N GLU A 97 6.70 0.24 12.49
CA GLU A 97 7.58 0.65 13.58
C GLU A 97 6.86 1.50 14.62
N TYR A 98 5.99 2.43 14.19
CA TYR A 98 5.24 3.30 15.10
C TYR A 98 4.37 2.52 16.09
N TYR A 99 3.76 1.41 15.64
CA TYR A 99 2.91 0.56 16.48
C TYR A 99 3.65 -0.63 17.13
N GLY A 100 4.99 -0.59 17.20
CA GLY A 100 5.78 -1.56 17.99
C GLY A 100 6.36 -2.73 17.21
N GLY A 101 6.40 -2.64 15.88
CA GLY A 101 7.03 -3.62 15.01
C GLY A 101 6.51 -5.04 15.23
N LYS A 102 7.40 -6.03 15.35
CA LYS A 102 7.00 -7.44 15.46
C LYS A 102 6.18 -7.72 16.72
N GLU A 103 6.41 -6.98 17.80
CA GLU A 103 5.63 -7.11 19.03
C GLU A 103 4.19 -6.58 18.85
N GLY A 104 4.01 -5.51 18.06
CA GLY A 104 2.70 -4.97 17.70
C GLY A 104 1.96 -5.77 16.63
N PHE A 105 2.71 -6.45 15.75
CA PHE A 105 2.19 -7.18 14.59
C PHE A 105 2.65 -8.65 14.55
N PRO A 106 2.30 -9.47 15.56
CA PRO A 106 2.79 -10.84 15.64
C PRO A 106 2.34 -11.74 14.48
N ASN A 107 1.19 -11.43 13.87
CA ASN A 107 0.59 -12.23 12.79
C ASN A 107 0.95 -11.74 11.39
N VAL A 108 1.57 -10.56 11.27
CA VAL A 108 2.01 -10.03 9.98
C VAL A 108 3.26 -10.80 9.57
N ALA A 109 3.23 -11.34 8.35
CA ALA A 109 4.33 -12.12 7.81
C ALA A 109 5.53 -11.22 7.50
N ASP A 110 6.73 -11.67 7.89
CA ASP A 110 7.95 -10.88 7.75
C ASP A 110 8.31 -10.68 6.27
N ASP A 111 8.04 -11.67 5.42
CA ASP A 111 8.28 -11.63 3.98
C ASP A 111 7.44 -10.57 3.26
N MET A 112 6.21 -10.32 3.71
CA MET A 112 5.37 -9.23 3.19
C MET A 112 5.97 -7.86 3.54
N MET A 113 6.47 -7.71 4.76
CA MET A 113 7.13 -6.47 5.20
C MET A 113 8.47 -6.23 4.49
N GLU A 114 9.24 -7.28 4.22
CA GLU A 114 10.46 -7.20 3.42
C GLU A 114 10.14 -6.81 1.96
N ALA A 115 9.08 -7.38 1.39
CA ALA A 115 8.70 -7.12 0.01
C ALA A 115 8.17 -5.70 -0.21
N VAL A 116 7.39 -5.14 0.72
CA VAL A 116 6.89 -3.76 0.58
C VAL A 116 8.04 -2.75 0.65
N ASP A 117 9.01 -2.99 1.53
CA ASP A 117 10.22 -2.16 1.64
C ASP A 117 11.05 -2.21 0.35
N LYS A 118 11.25 -3.42 -0.19
CA LYS A 118 11.95 -3.61 -1.46
C LYS A 118 11.20 -2.93 -2.61
N GLY A 119 9.87 -3.05 -2.60
CA GLY A 119 8.97 -2.53 -3.63
C GLY A 119 8.99 -1.02 -3.74
N ASP A 120 8.81 -0.34 -2.63
CA ASP A 120 8.67 1.12 -2.61
C ASP A 120 10.05 1.82 -2.73
N ALA A 121 11.11 1.21 -2.19
CA ALA A 121 12.49 1.68 -2.38
C ALA A 121 13.11 1.26 -3.74
N ALA A 122 12.39 0.51 -4.58
CA ALA A 122 12.84 -0.02 -5.86
C ALA A 122 14.16 -0.81 -5.80
N GLN A 123 14.36 -1.59 -4.73
CA GLN A 123 15.59 -2.34 -4.46
C GLN A 123 15.57 -3.74 -5.10
N PHE A 124 15.18 -3.83 -6.37
CA PHE A 124 15.15 -5.09 -7.11
C PHE A 124 16.45 -5.35 -7.85
N ASN A 125 16.86 -6.62 -7.90
CA ASN A 125 17.88 -7.06 -8.83
C ASN A 125 17.27 -7.36 -10.22
N LYS A 126 18.13 -7.56 -11.21
CA LYS A 126 17.70 -7.79 -12.61
C LYS A 126 16.76 -8.98 -12.75
N ASP A 127 17.05 -10.09 -12.07
CA ASP A 127 16.27 -11.32 -12.21
C ASP A 127 14.89 -11.15 -11.53
N GLU A 128 14.82 -10.44 -10.42
CA GLU A 128 13.54 -10.12 -9.75
C GLU A 128 12.65 -9.18 -10.59
N VAL A 129 13.24 -8.29 -11.40
CA VAL A 129 12.49 -7.46 -12.35
C VAL A 129 12.07 -8.27 -13.58
N LEU A 130 12.97 -9.10 -14.09
CA LEU A 130 12.74 -9.85 -15.32
C LEU A 130 11.85 -11.06 -15.12
N ASP A 131 11.86 -11.67 -13.94
CA ASP A 131 11.05 -12.81 -13.55
C ASP A 131 10.55 -12.73 -12.09
N PRO A 132 9.67 -11.78 -11.79
CA PRO A 132 9.15 -11.59 -10.45
C PRO A 132 8.30 -12.78 -10.01
N GLN A 133 8.48 -13.16 -8.74
CA GLN A 133 7.76 -14.24 -8.09
C GLN A 133 7.18 -13.74 -6.76
N GLY A 134 6.15 -14.43 -6.25
CA GLY A 134 5.60 -14.13 -4.93
C GLY A 134 5.17 -12.67 -4.77
N TRP A 135 5.68 -12.02 -3.73
CA TRP A 135 5.31 -10.64 -3.39
C TRP A 135 5.83 -9.62 -4.40
N ASP A 136 6.96 -9.89 -5.05
CA ASP A 136 7.49 -9.02 -6.10
C ASP A 136 6.54 -8.98 -7.30
N LEU A 137 6.00 -10.15 -7.66
CA LEU A 137 4.98 -10.25 -8.69
C LEU A 137 3.72 -9.49 -8.26
N MET A 138 3.24 -9.70 -7.04
CA MET A 138 2.09 -8.97 -6.51
C MET A 138 2.29 -7.46 -6.59
N ASN A 139 3.47 -6.95 -6.20
CA ASN A 139 3.80 -5.54 -6.30
C ASN A 139 3.65 -5.03 -7.74
N PHE A 140 4.23 -5.72 -8.72
CA PHE A 140 4.09 -5.33 -10.13
C PHE A 140 2.67 -5.45 -10.68
N LEU A 141 1.86 -6.40 -10.20
CA LEU A 141 0.45 -6.51 -10.59
C LEU A 141 -0.38 -5.32 -10.07
N MET A 142 -0.08 -4.85 -8.87
CA MET A 142 -0.80 -3.73 -8.23
C MET A 142 -0.34 -2.37 -8.75
N ASP A 143 0.88 -2.28 -9.30
CA ASP A 143 1.39 -1.04 -9.86
C ASP A 143 0.63 -0.62 -11.12
N ALA A 144 -0.10 0.50 -11.02
CA ALA A 144 -0.80 1.09 -12.15
C ALA A 144 0.12 1.44 -13.35
N ARG A 145 1.42 1.63 -13.11
CA ARG A 145 2.44 1.90 -14.14
C ARG A 145 2.75 0.67 -14.99
N THR A 146 2.54 -0.55 -14.46
CA THR A 146 2.56 -1.80 -15.25
C THR A 146 1.48 -1.79 -16.33
N GLY A 147 0.36 -1.11 -16.06
CA GLY A 147 -0.64 -0.78 -17.08
C GLY A 147 -1.58 -1.93 -17.46
N LEU A 148 -1.69 -2.99 -16.65
CA LEU A 148 -2.55 -4.16 -16.93
C LEU A 148 -3.99 -3.79 -17.26
N GLY A 149 -4.56 -2.82 -16.55
CA GLY A 149 -5.94 -2.35 -16.76
C GLY A 149 -6.20 -1.72 -18.14
N ARG A 150 -5.17 -1.45 -18.96
CA ARG A 150 -5.33 -0.94 -20.32
C ARG A 150 -5.64 -2.03 -21.34
N PHE A 151 -5.32 -3.28 -21.03
CA PHE A 151 -5.29 -4.37 -22.01
C PHE A 151 -6.47 -5.32 -21.92
N ARG A 152 -7.24 -5.29 -20.81
CA ARG A 152 -8.37 -6.20 -20.60
C ARG A 152 -9.38 -5.65 -19.59
N GLU A 153 -10.64 -6.03 -19.77
CA GLU A 153 -11.66 -5.93 -18.73
C GLU A 153 -11.56 -7.16 -17.82
N PHE A 154 -11.16 -6.94 -16.57
CA PHE A 154 -11.08 -7.95 -15.52
C PHE A 154 -12.45 -8.24 -14.91
N ARG A 155 -12.62 -9.40 -14.27
CA ARG A 155 -13.89 -9.78 -13.61
C ARG A 155 -14.28 -8.79 -12.51
N VAL A 156 -13.30 -8.35 -11.74
CA VAL A 156 -13.44 -7.34 -10.70
C VAL A 156 -12.55 -6.14 -11.00
N SER A 157 -12.98 -4.95 -10.55
CA SER A 157 -12.16 -3.74 -10.65
C SER A 157 -10.91 -3.88 -9.77
N ASN A 158 -9.84 -3.12 -10.09
CA ASN A 158 -8.66 -3.07 -9.23
C ASN A 158 -9.00 -2.57 -7.82
N TYR A 159 -9.99 -1.69 -7.70
CA TYR A 159 -10.47 -1.23 -6.40
C TYR A 159 -11.04 -2.38 -5.57
N GLN A 160 -11.94 -3.19 -6.15
CA GLN A 160 -12.51 -4.34 -5.45
C GLN A 160 -11.44 -5.37 -5.12
N LEU A 161 -10.53 -5.65 -6.06
CA LEU A 161 -9.42 -6.56 -5.82
C LEU A 161 -8.55 -6.09 -4.64
N MET A 162 -8.20 -4.79 -4.57
CA MET A 162 -7.45 -4.24 -3.44
C MET A 162 -8.18 -4.45 -2.12
N MET A 163 -9.50 -4.21 -2.08
CA MET A 163 -10.31 -4.46 -0.87
C MET A 163 -10.28 -5.93 -0.45
N ASP A 164 -10.42 -6.84 -1.41
CA ASP A 164 -10.37 -8.27 -1.15
C ASP A 164 -8.97 -8.70 -0.67
N LEU A 165 -7.91 -8.21 -1.31
CA LEU A 165 -6.51 -8.52 -0.96
C LEU A 165 -6.16 -8.10 0.46
N ILE A 166 -6.67 -6.96 0.94
CA ILE A 166 -6.46 -6.52 2.34
C ILE A 166 -6.90 -7.61 3.33
N ASP A 167 -8.01 -8.30 3.04
CA ASP A 167 -8.49 -9.39 3.90
C ASP A 167 -7.71 -10.69 3.67
N TYR A 168 -7.36 -11.03 2.42
CA TYR A 168 -6.58 -12.24 2.15
C TYR A 168 -5.17 -12.19 2.74
N CYS A 169 -4.48 -11.04 2.68
CA CYS A 169 -3.13 -10.86 3.22
C CYS A 169 -3.03 -11.11 4.74
N ARG A 170 -4.13 -11.09 5.48
CA ARG A 170 -4.15 -11.35 6.93
C ARG A 170 -4.20 -12.82 7.32
N GLY A 171 -4.49 -13.71 6.37
CA GLY A 171 -4.72 -15.13 6.66
C GLY A 171 -4.24 -16.11 5.61
N HIS A 172 -3.67 -15.64 4.50
CA HIS A 172 -3.20 -16.47 3.39
C HIS A 172 -1.75 -16.15 3.09
N SER A 173 -1.00 -17.18 2.71
CA SER A 173 0.32 -17.03 2.14
C SER A 173 0.25 -16.42 0.75
N ILE A 174 1.35 -15.84 0.28
CA ILE A 174 1.43 -15.29 -1.07
C ILE A 174 1.14 -16.34 -2.16
N ALA A 175 1.55 -17.59 -1.95
CA ALA A 175 1.26 -18.67 -2.90
C ALA A 175 -0.25 -18.92 -3.03
N GLU A 176 -0.99 -18.86 -1.93
CA GLU A 176 -2.46 -19.01 -1.95
C GLU A 176 -3.14 -17.79 -2.57
N ILE A 177 -2.64 -16.58 -2.30
CA ILE A 177 -3.17 -15.34 -2.87
C ILE A 177 -3.01 -15.33 -4.40
N LEU A 178 -1.86 -15.77 -4.91
CA LEU A 178 -1.61 -15.85 -6.35
C LEU A 178 -2.52 -16.86 -7.09
N GLU A 179 -3.10 -17.82 -6.38
CA GLU A 179 -4.06 -18.78 -6.92
C GLU A 179 -5.52 -18.30 -6.88
N LEU A 180 -5.80 -17.14 -6.26
CA LEU A 180 -7.13 -16.53 -6.29
C LEU A 180 -7.52 -16.20 -7.73
N ALA A 181 -8.74 -16.51 -8.14
CA ALA A 181 -9.18 -16.38 -9.53
C ALA A 181 -8.93 -14.97 -10.11
N ASP A 182 -9.21 -13.91 -9.35
CA ASP A 182 -9.02 -12.51 -9.79
C ASP A 182 -7.54 -12.08 -9.85
N VAL A 183 -6.68 -12.72 -9.07
CA VAL A 183 -5.23 -12.49 -9.11
C VAL A 183 -4.62 -13.28 -10.27
N LYS A 184 -5.02 -14.55 -10.41
CA LYS A 184 -4.54 -15.45 -11.46
C LYS A 184 -4.82 -14.93 -12.86
N GLU A 185 -6.02 -14.38 -13.12
CA GLU A 185 -6.31 -13.76 -14.43
C GLU A 185 -5.38 -12.57 -14.76
N ARG A 186 -4.88 -11.86 -13.73
CA ARG A 186 -3.91 -10.75 -13.88
C ARG A 186 -2.50 -11.28 -14.08
N VAL A 187 -2.11 -12.34 -13.38
CA VAL A 187 -0.84 -13.04 -13.57
C VAL A 187 -0.73 -13.56 -15.00
N GLU A 188 -1.77 -14.21 -15.50
CA GLU A 188 -1.82 -14.73 -16.87
C GLU A 188 -1.60 -13.61 -17.88
N LEU A 189 -2.34 -12.50 -17.77
CA LEU A 189 -2.19 -11.35 -18.66
C LEU A 189 -0.79 -10.71 -18.56
N TYR A 190 -0.26 -10.59 -17.33
CA TYR A 190 1.08 -10.05 -17.09
C TYR A 190 2.15 -10.87 -17.81
N ASN A 191 2.08 -12.20 -17.72
CA ASN A 191 3.02 -13.10 -18.37
C ASN A 191 2.86 -13.10 -19.91
N GLU A 192 1.63 -13.08 -20.42
CA GLU A 192 1.38 -12.98 -21.88
C GLU A 192 1.99 -11.72 -22.51
N HIS A 193 2.02 -10.61 -21.77
CA HIS A 193 2.62 -9.36 -22.24
C HIS A 193 4.14 -9.32 -22.07
N ARG A 194 4.69 -10.01 -21.06
CA ARG A 194 6.13 -10.18 -20.88
C ARG A 194 6.77 -10.99 -22.00
N GLU A 195 6.13 -12.09 -22.42
CA GLU A 195 6.64 -12.96 -23.50
C GLU A 195 6.65 -12.29 -24.88
N LYS A 196 5.94 -11.16 -25.05
CA LYS A 196 5.84 -10.42 -26.31
C LYS A 196 6.86 -9.27 -26.43
N GLN A 197 7.69 -9.03 -25.42
CA GLN A 197 8.76 -8.02 -25.41
C GLN A 197 10.12 -8.64 -25.71
#